data_AF-A0A6N2E109-F1
#
_entry.id   AF-A0A6N2E109-F1
#
_cell.length_a   1.000
_cell.length_b   1.000
_cell.length_c   1.000
_cell.angle_alpha   90.00
_cell.angle_beta   90.00
_cell.angle_gamma   90.00
#
_symmetry.space_group_name_H-M   'P 1'
#
loop_
_entity.id
_entity.type
_entity.pdbx_description
1 polymer ?
#
loop_
_entity_poly.entity_id
_entity_poly.type
_entity_poly.pdbx_seq_one_letter_code
_entity_poly.pdbx_strand_id
1 'polypeptide(L)'
;TWTTSAETAEAEGRGDISVFPLATPLIAGPAAMGAAVLLASEAEGNLLLELTVLVALLAVMALTLGLLLVAAQLQRFLGVTGQNVITRVVGVLLAALAVQFIFDGIAGSGLL
;
A
#
# COMPACT_ATOMS: atom_id res chain seq x y z
N THR A 1 -39.48 -6.23 -20.35
CA THR A 1 -39.98 -5.02 -19.63
C THR A 1 -38.94 -4.68 -18.59
N TRP A 2 -38.18 -3.61 -18.83
CA TRP A 2 -37.36 -2.83 -17.89
C TRP A 2 -37.13 -3.44 -16.49
N THR A 3 -36.02 -4.15 -16.30
CA THR A 3 -35.33 -4.03 -15.00
C THR A 3 -34.53 -2.75 -15.10
N THR A 4 -34.84 -1.84 -14.20
CA THR A 4 -34.56 -0.42 -14.35
C THR A 4 -33.14 -0.14 -13.89
N SER A 5 -32.44 0.78 -14.55
CA SER A 5 -31.11 1.30 -14.17
C SER A 5 -31.01 1.86 -12.73
N ALA A 6 -32.08 1.77 -11.93
CA ALA A 6 -32.11 2.17 -10.53
C ALA A 6 -31.53 1.11 -9.58
N GLU A 7 -31.50 -0.18 -9.94
CA GLU A 7 -30.81 -1.19 -9.09
C GLU A 7 -29.28 -1.01 -9.14
N THR A 8 -28.73 -0.55 -10.27
CA THR A 8 -27.31 -0.17 -10.37
C THR A 8 -26.99 1.16 -9.68
N ALA A 9 -27.98 2.06 -9.52
CA ALA A 9 -27.81 3.34 -8.83
C ALA A 9 -27.96 3.23 -7.30
N GLU A 10 -28.69 2.24 -6.77
CA GLU A 10 -28.74 1.98 -5.32
C GLU A 10 -27.44 1.40 -4.76
N ALA A 11 -26.61 0.76 -5.58
CA ALA A 11 -25.27 0.31 -5.18
C ALA A 11 -24.27 1.48 -5.01
N GLU A 12 -24.50 2.62 -5.68
CA GLU A 12 -23.67 3.83 -5.54
C GLU A 12 -23.99 4.64 -4.27
N GLY A 13 -25.12 4.35 -3.60
CA GLY A 13 -25.60 5.09 -2.43
C GLY A 13 -25.23 4.50 -1.07
N ARG A 14 -24.66 3.29 -1.01
CA ARG A 14 -24.11 2.76 0.24
C ARG A 14 -22.76 3.41 0.47
N GLY A 15 -22.76 4.50 1.23
CA GLY A 15 -21.54 5.06 1.80
C GLY A 15 -20.72 3.91 2.36
N ASP A 16 -19.58 3.66 1.73
CA ASP A 16 -18.70 2.54 2.00
C ASP A 16 -18.12 2.76 3.40
N ILE A 17 -18.84 2.29 4.44
CA ILE A 17 -18.52 2.54 5.85
C ILE A 17 -17.19 1.86 6.25
N SER A 18 -16.55 1.10 5.35
CA SER A 18 -15.18 0.57 5.52
C SER A 18 -14.06 1.61 5.46
N VAL A 19 -14.37 2.89 5.24
CA VAL A 19 -13.37 3.98 5.30
C VAL A 19 -12.65 4.04 6.67
N PHE A 20 -13.20 3.43 7.72
CA PHE A 20 -12.56 3.30 9.03
C PHE A 20 -12.92 1.96 9.70
N PRO A 21 -12.00 1.14 10.22
CA PRO A 21 -10.56 1.29 10.44
C PRO A 21 -9.69 0.50 9.44
N LEU A 22 -10.23 0.03 8.31
CA LEU A 22 -9.49 -0.84 7.36
C LEU A 22 -8.68 -0.06 6.31
N ALA A 23 -9.09 1.16 5.95
CA ALA A 23 -8.35 1.96 4.98
C ALA A 23 -6.94 2.35 5.49
N THR A 24 -6.83 2.72 6.77
CA THR A 24 -5.56 3.06 7.42
C THR A 24 -4.54 1.91 7.41
N PRO A 25 -4.87 0.68 7.83
CA PRO A 25 -3.98 -0.47 7.73
C PRO A 25 -3.80 -0.99 6.30
N LEU A 26 -4.70 -0.71 5.36
CA LEU A 26 -4.46 -1.05 3.95
C LEU A 26 -3.35 -0.17 3.35
N ILE A 27 -3.34 1.13 3.68
CA ILE A 27 -2.29 2.06 3.25
C ILE A 27 -0.97 1.76 4.00
N ALA A 28 -1.05 1.58 5.32
CA ALA A 28 0.04 1.11 6.15
C ALA A 28 0.02 -0.41 6.23
N GLY A 29 0.17 -1.08 5.08
CA GLY A 29 0.17 -2.55 5.03
C GLY A 29 1.18 -3.17 6.00
N PRO A 30 0.98 -4.42 6.45
CA PRO A 30 1.85 -5.07 7.45
C PRO A 30 3.33 -5.08 7.05
N ALA A 31 3.64 -5.18 5.76
CA ALA A 31 5.01 -5.07 5.26
C ALA A 31 5.61 -3.66 5.47
N ALA A 32 4.83 -2.60 5.20
CA ALA A 32 5.25 -1.23 5.42
C ALA A 32 5.42 -0.91 6.91
N MET A 33 4.53 -1.45 7.76
CA MET A 33 4.67 -1.35 9.22
C MET A 33 5.94 -2.03 9.72
N GLY A 34 6.22 -3.25 9.25
CA GLY A 34 7.45 -3.97 9.62
C GLY A 34 8.72 -3.22 9.23
N ALA A 35 8.76 -2.67 8.01
CA ALA A 35 9.88 -1.87 7.54
C ALA A 35 10.06 -0.58 8.35
N ALA A 36 8.97 0.10 8.72
CA ALA A 36 9.04 1.31 9.53
C ALA A 36 9.58 1.03 10.94
N VAL A 37 9.15 -0.06 11.57
CA VAL A 37 9.66 -0.49 12.89
C VAL A 37 11.13 -0.87 12.80
N LEU A 38 11.54 -1.61 11.77
CA LEU A 38 12.95 -1.97 11.57
C LEU A 38 13.82 -0.73 11.41
N LEU A 39 13.45 0.18 10.50
CA LEU A 39 14.19 1.44 10.28
C LEU A 39 14.27 2.31 11.54
N ALA A 40 13.18 2.36 12.32
CA ALA A 40 13.18 3.09 13.58
C ALA A 40 14.12 2.45 14.61
N SER A 41 14.14 1.11 14.70
CA SER A 41 15.03 0.37 15.60
C SER A 41 16.51 0.52 15.22
N GLU A 42 16.83 0.56 13.92
CA GLU A 42 18.19 0.76 13.43
C GLU A 42 18.70 2.19 13.65
N ALA A 43 17.79 3.16 13.72
CA ALA A 43 18.09 4.57 13.94
C ALA A 43 18.16 4.97 15.42
N GLU A 44 17.78 4.08 16.34
CA GLU A 44 17.71 4.35 17.77
C GLU A 44 19.09 4.74 18.33
N GLY A 45 19.15 5.84 19.08
CA GLY A 45 20.38 6.36 19.68
C GLY A 45 21.19 7.33 18.80
N ASN A 46 20.78 7.58 17.55
CA ASN A 46 21.37 8.62 16.69
C ASN A 46 20.32 9.61 16.20
N LEU A 47 20.30 10.81 16.79
CA LEU A 47 19.31 11.85 16.52
C LEU A 47 19.24 12.27 15.04
N LEU A 48 20.36 12.23 14.31
CA LEU A 48 20.38 12.55 12.88
C LEU A 48 19.72 11.44 12.05
N LEU A 49 19.97 10.18 12.40
CA LEU A 49 19.37 9.03 11.72
C LEU A 49 17.86 8.97 11.97
N GLU A 50 17.44 9.20 13.22
CA GLU A 50 16.03 9.23 13.61
C GLU A 50 15.25 10.33 12.86
N LEU A 51 15.82 11.54 12.78
CA LEU A 51 15.22 12.63 12.02
C LEU A 51 15.15 12.29 10.51
N THR A 52 16.15 11.60 9.98
CA THR A 52 16.17 11.17 8.57
C THR A 52 15.05 10.16 8.28
N VAL A 53 14.85 9.17 9.16
CA VAL A 53 13.75 8.20 9.04
C VAL A 53 12.39 8.90 9.10
N LEU A 54 12.22 9.85 10.03
CA LEU A 54 10.98 10.61 10.17
C LEU A 54 10.66 11.43 8.91
N VAL A 55 11.65 12.14 8.37
CA VAL A 55 11.49 12.93 7.13
C VAL A 55 11.18 12.02 5.94
N ALA A 56 11.83 10.86 5.84
CA ALA A 56 11.55 9.88 4.79
C ALA A 56 10.10 9.37 4.87
N LEU A 57 9.61 9.02 6.06
CA LEU A 57 8.22 8.58 6.26
C LEU A 57 7.22 9.68 5.90
N LEU A 58 7.47 10.93 6.31
CA LEU A 58 6.63 12.07 5.94
C LEU A 58 6.61 12.30 4.42
N ALA A 59 7.75 12.15 3.74
CA ALA A 59 7.85 12.28 2.29
C ALA A 59 7.03 11.19 1.57
N VAL A 60 7.11 9.94 2.02
CA VAL A 60 6.33 8.82 1.45
C VAL A 60 4.83 9.05 1.65
N MET A 61 4.41 9.51 2.84
CA MET A 61 3.01 9.85 3.09
C MET A 61 2.52 11.00 2.20
N ALA A 62 3.32 12.06 2.05
CA ALA A 62 2.98 13.18 1.17
C ALA A 62 2.88 12.76 -0.30
N LEU A 63 3.80 11.91 -0.77
CA LEU A 63 3.75 11.32 -2.11
C LEU A 63 2.49 10.48 -2.29
N THR A 64 2.17 9.64 -1.31
CA THR A 64 0.97 8.78 -1.33
C THR A 64 -0.30 9.62 -1.41
N LEU A 65 -0.38 10.69 -0.62
CA LEU A 65 -1.48 11.65 -0.68
C LEU A 65 -1.59 12.29 -2.08
N GLY A 66 -0.47 12.73 -2.65
CA GLY A 66 -0.43 13.27 -4.02
C GLY A 66 -0.94 12.29 -5.07
N LEU A 67 -0.53 11.02 -4.97
CA LEU A 67 -0.99 9.95 -5.85
C LEU A 67 -2.49 9.68 -5.69
N LEU A 68 -3.01 9.68 -4.45
CA LEU A 68 -4.43 9.51 -4.18
C LEU A 68 -5.27 10.66 -4.77
N LEU A 69 -4.79 11.90 -4.67
CA LEU A 69 -5.47 13.06 -5.27
C LEU A 69 -5.58 12.95 -6.80
N VAL A 70 -4.55 12.39 -7.45
CA VAL A 70 -4.51 12.20 -8.91
C VAL A 70 -5.07 10.84 -9.34
N ALA A 71 -5.43 9.95 -8.41
CA ALA A 71 -5.81 8.57 -8.68
C ALA A 71 -6.97 8.46 -9.69
N ALA A 72 -7.99 9.32 -9.56
CA ALA A 72 -9.12 9.36 -10.50
C ALA A 72 -8.69 9.70 -11.94
N GLN A 73 -7.68 10.56 -12.09
CA GLN A 73 -7.13 10.93 -13.40
C GLN A 73 -6.25 9.80 -13.96
N LEU A 74 -5.45 9.19 -13.09
CA LEU A 74 -4.59 8.06 -13.43
C LEU A 74 -5.40 6.84 -13.89
N GLN A 75 -6.54 6.57 -13.25
CA GLN A 75 -7.47 5.50 -13.65
C GLN A 75 -7.99 5.69 -15.08
N ARG A 76 -8.30 6.93 -15.47
CA ARG A 76 -8.79 7.24 -16.83
C ARG A 76 -7.70 7.11 -17.89
N PHE A 77 -6.44 7.36 -17.52
CA PHE A 77 -5.30 7.24 -18.44
C PHE A 77 -4.89 5.78 -18.68
N LEU A 78 -4.88 4.95 -17.62
CA LEU A 78 -4.47 3.55 -17.68
C LEU A 78 -5.51 2.63 -18.35
N GLY A 79 -6.79 2.98 -18.24
CA GLY A 79 -7.90 2.14 -18.72
C GLY A 79 -7.98 0.79 -18.01
N VAL A 80 -8.99 -0.01 -18.38
CA VAL A 80 -9.29 -1.30 -17.72
C VAL A 80 -8.19 -2.33 -17.97
N THR A 81 -7.66 -2.41 -19.19
CA THR A 81 -6.59 -3.35 -19.55
C THR A 81 -5.29 -3.02 -18.81
N GLY A 82 -4.90 -1.75 -18.75
CA GLY A 82 -3.69 -1.31 -18.06
C GLY A 82 -3.75 -1.61 -16.56
N GLN A 83 -4.88 -1.34 -15.91
CA GLN A 83 -5.11 -1.69 -14.51
C GLN A 83 -4.95 -3.21 -14.26
N ASN A 84 -5.53 -4.06 -15.12
CA ASN A 84 -5.44 -5.50 -14.96
C ASN A 84 -4.00 -6.03 -15.12
N VAL A 85 -3.23 -5.45 -16.05
CA VAL A 85 -1.80 -5.80 -16.22
C VAL A 85 -1.00 -5.36 -15.00
N ILE A 86 -1.18 -4.12 -14.52
CA ILE A 86 -0.45 -3.60 -13.36
C ILE A 86 -0.71 -4.46 -12.12
N THR A 87 -1.97 -4.81 -11.85
CA THR A 87 -2.32 -5.68 -10.71
C THR A 87 -1.61 -7.03 -10.78
N ARG A 88 -1.52 -7.63 -11.97
CA ARG A 88 -0.78 -8.89 -12.16
C ARG A 88 0.73 -8.71 -11.93
N VAL A 89 1.32 -7.66 -12.48
CA VAL A 89 2.76 -7.39 -12.34
C VAL A 89 3.11 -7.15 -10.87
N VAL A 90 2.36 -6.29 -10.16
CA VAL A 90 2.55 -6.05 -8.72
C VAL A 90 2.39 -7.34 -7.94
N GLY A 91 1.40 -8.17 -8.26
CA GLY A 91 1.22 -9.48 -7.62
C GLY A 91 2.44 -10.41 -7.78
N VAL A 92 3.01 -10.48 -8.98
CA VAL A 92 4.23 -11.29 -9.23
C VAL A 92 5.44 -10.71 -8.50
N LEU A 93 5.60 -9.39 -8.47
CA LEU A 93 6.68 -8.72 -7.73
C LEU A 93 6.57 -8.96 -6.21
N LEU A 94 5.35 -8.86 -5.66
CA LEU A 94 5.09 -9.13 -4.24
C LEU A 94 5.38 -10.60 -3.89
N ALA A 95 5.05 -11.55 -4.77
CA ALA A 95 5.40 -12.95 -4.58
C ALA A 95 6.93 -13.15 -4.54
N ALA A 96 7.67 -12.50 -5.42
CA ALA A 96 9.13 -12.53 -5.41
C ALA A 96 9.72 -11.93 -4.11
N LEU A 97 9.21 -10.77 -3.67
CA LEU A 97 9.62 -10.15 -2.41
C LEU A 97 9.30 -11.02 -1.19
N ALA A 98 8.14 -11.68 -1.18
CA ALA A 98 7.80 -12.60 -0.09
C ALA A 98 8.80 -13.75 0.02
N VAL A 99 9.21 -14.33 -1.12
CA VAL A 99 10.26 -15.37 -1.14
C VAL A 99 11.60 -14.82 -0.65
N GLN A 100 11.97 -13.60 -1.06
CA GLN A 100 13.18 -12.95 -0.58
C GLN A 100 13.17 -12.74 0.94
N PHE A 101 12.08 -12.23 1.51
CA PHE A 101 11.95 -12.05 2.96
C PHE A 101 11.99 -13.36 3.74
N ILE A 102 11.49 -14.46 3.18
CA ILE A 102 11.63 -15.79 3.79
C ILE A 102 13.11 -16.18 3.86
N PHE A 103 13.87 -15.99 2.78
CA PHE A 103 15.30 -16.29 2.77
C PHE A 103 16.09 -15.39 3.73
N ASP A 104 15.81 -14.09 3.74
CA ASP A 104 16.44 -13.14 4.66
C ASP A 104 16.13 -13.50 6.13
N GLY A 105 14.89 -13.90 6.41
CA GLY A 105 14.48 -14.34 7.74
C GLY A 105 15.16 -15.63 8.19
N ILE A 106 15.31 -16.62 7.29
CA ILE A 106 16.01 -17.88 7.60
C ILE A 106 17.50 -17.60 7.82
N ALA A 107 18.13 -16.79 6.97
CA ALA A 107 19.54 -16.40 7.12
C ALA A 107 19.78 -15.64 8.44
N GLY A 108 18.87 -14.75 8.84
CA GLY A 108 18.95 -14.03 10.11
C GLY A 108 18.69 -14.90 11.35
N SER A 109 18.03 -16.06 11.21
CA SER A 109 17.71 -16.95 12.33
C SER A 109 18.89 -17.79 12.84
N GLY A 110 20.02 -17.81 12.13
CA GLY A 110 21.23 -18.56 12.51
C GLY A 110 21.11 -20.09 12.35
N LEU A 111 20.12 -20.57 11.60
CA LEU A 111 19.96 -21.99 11.26
C LEU A 111 20.89 -22.45 10.11
N LEU A 112 21.49 -21.49 9.40
CA LEU A 112 22.53 -21.63 8.37
C LEU A 112 23.71 -20.72 8.75
#